data_AF-A0A1X7VBY4-F1
#
_entry.id   AF-A0A1X7VBY4-F1
#
_cell.length_a   1.000
_cell.length_b   1.000
_cell.length_c   1.000
_cell.angle_alpha   90.00
_cell.angle_beta   90.00
_cell.angle_gamma   90.00
#
_symmetry.space_group_name_H-M   'P 1'
#
loop_
_entity.id
_entity.type
_entity.pdbx_description
1 polymer ?
#
loop_
_entity_poly.entity_id
_entity_poly.type
_entity_poly.pdbx_seq_one_letter_code
_entity_poly.pdbx_strand_id
1 'polypeptide(L)'
;MASELTVQDLDVEELNVTSAVLMAGAQHYGVQCKEKNDNFMRCRTELKDPRKCLTEGKEVTKCAFEFFRKVKGACNEAFTEHWTCLDFNNQDYSLCRKTQATFDGCMSEKLNMKKPDVKK
;
A
#
# COMPACT_ATOMS: atom_id res chain seq x y z
N MET A 1 -14.85 -21.42 23.03
CA MET A 1 -13.47 -21.12 23.45
C MET A 1 -13.03 -19.88 22.68
N ALA A 2 -13.19 -18.69 23.26
CA ALA A 2 -12.60 -17.49 22.70
C ALA A 2 -11.13 -17.51 23.18
N SER A 3 -10.18 -17.60 22.24
CA SER A 3 -8.77 -17.40 22.56
C SER A 3 -8.63 -16.02 23.22
N GLU A 4 -8.11 -15.97 24.45
CA GLU A 4 -7.77 -14.71 25.09
C GLU A 4 -6.67 -14.04 24.25
N LEU A 5 -7.04 -12.97 23.54
CA LEU A 5 -6.12 -12.14 22.80
C LEU A 5 -5.33 -11.28 23.80
N THR A 6 -4.01 -11.36 23.74
CA THR A 6 -3.13 -10.57 24.60
C THR A 6 -2.66 -9.31 23.88
N VAL A 7 -2.18 -8.31 24.62
CA VAL A 7 -1.62 -7.08 24.03
C VAL A 7 -0.39 -7.40 23.15
N GLN A 8 0.34 -8.47 23.46
CA GLN A 8 1.50 -8.92 22.69
C GLN A 8 1.09 -9.39 21.28
N ASP A 9 -0.12 -9.93 21.11
CA ASP A 9 -0.60 -10.37 19.79
C ASP A 9 -0.85 -9.20 18.83
N LEU A 10 -0.97 -7.98 19.36
CA LEU A 10 -1.14 -6.74 18.61
C LEU A 10 0.17 -6.08 18.22
N ASP A 11 1.31 -6.51 18.80
CA ASP A 11 2.61 -5.94 18.51
C ASP A 11 3.09 -6.39 17.12
N VAL A 12 3.15 -5.44 16.20
CA VAL A 12 3.53 -5.64 14.79
C VAL A 12 4.35 -4.44 14.36
N GLU A 13 5.37 -4.65 13.52
CA GLU A 13 6.16 -3.55 12.96
C GLU A 13 5.23 -2.57 12.22
N GLU A 14 5.28 -1.29 12.60
CA GLU A 14 4.45 -0.25 11.96
C GLU A 14 5.12 0.29 10.70
N LEU A 15 4.32 0.49 9.65
CA LEU A 15 4.79 1.12 8.43
C LEU A 15 4.88 2.64 8.63
N ASN A 16 6.04 3.09 9.10
CA ASN A 16 6.33 4.50 9.41
C ASN A 16 6.55 5.34 8.14
N VAL A 17 5.45 5.69 7.46
CA VAL A 17 5.46 6.54 6.27
C VAL A 17 4.36 7.60 6.35
N THR A 18 4.53 8.73 5.64
CA THR A 18 3.51 9.77 5.57
C THR A 18 2.33 9.33 4.67
N SER A 19 1.17 9.98 4.84
CA SER A 19 0.00 9.71 4.00
C SER A 19 0.27 9.99 2.51
N ALA A 20 1.10 11.00 2.18
CA ALA A 20 1.49 11.28 0.80
C ALA A 20 2.24 10.11 0.15
N VAL A 21 3.11 9.43 0.90
CA VAL A 21 3.84 8.24 0.43
C VAL A 21 2.89 7.07 0.15
N LEU A 22 1.91 6.85 1.04
CA LEU A 22 0.89 5.81 0.84
C LEU A 22 0.04 6.10 -0.40
N MET A 23 -0.35 7.36 -0.60
CA MET A 23 -1.13 7.80 -1.75
C MET A 23 -0.34 7.63 -3.06
N ALA A 24 0.91 8.08 -3.11
CA ALA A 24 1.77 7.91 -4.28
C ALA A 24 1.87 6.44 -4.74
N GLY A 25 1.97 5.51 -3.79
CA GLY A 25 2.08 4.08 -4.06
C GLY A 25 0.74 3.34 -4.24
N ALA A 26 -0.40 3.97 -3.93
CA ALA A 26 -1.68 3.28 -3.73
C ALA A 26 -2.14 2.47 -4.96
N GLN A 27 -1.95 3.02 -6.16
CA GLN A 27 -2.41 2.38 -7.39
C GLN A 27 -1.68 1.07 -7.68
N HIS A 28 -0.36 1.05 -7.48
CA HIS A 28 0.47 -0.15 -7.68
C HIS A 28 0.35 -1.12 -6.51
N TYR A 29 0.29 -0.60 -5.28
CA TYR A 29 0.06 -1.39 -4.08
C TYR A 29 -1.25 -2.18 -4.17
N GLY A 30 -2.33 -1.54 -4.63
CA GLY A 30 -3.64 -2.17 -4.78
C GLY A 30 -3.64 -3.35 -5.75
N VAL A 31 -2.81 -3.33 -6.79
CA VAL A 31 -2.65 -4.45 -7.72
C VAL A 31 -1.78 -5.53 -7.11
N GLN A 32 -0.61 -5.16 -6.56
CA GLN A 32 0.37 -6.11 -6.05
C GLN A 32 -0.12 -6.88 -4.82
N CYS A 33 -0.78 -6.19 -3.88
CA CYS A 33 -1.24 -6.74 -2.61
C CYS A 33 -2.75 -7.06 -2.60
N LYS A 34 -3.37 -7.17 -3.79
CA LYS A 34 -4.82 -7.35 -3.93
C LYS A 34 -5.35 -8.54 -3.12
N GLU A 35 -4.73 -9.70 -3.24
CA GLU A 35 -5.20 -10.94 -2.60
C GLU A 35 -5.25 -10.82 -1.07
N LYS A 36 -4.17 -10.32 -0.45
CA LYS A 36 -4.07 -10.16 1.00
C LYS A 36 -5.08 -9.12 1.52
N ASN A 37 -5.21 -7.99 0.81
CA ASN A 37 -6.19 -6.96 1.13
C ASN A 37 -7.63 -7.47 1.00
N ASP A 38 -7.95 -8.18 -0.09
CA ASP A 38 -9.29 -8.73 -0.32
C ASP A 38 -9.66 -9.76 0.77
N ASN A 39 -8.73 -10.62 1.18
CA ASN A 39 -8.96 -11.60 2.24
C ASN A 39 -9.26 -10.92 3.59
N PHE A 40 -8.48 -9.90 3.95
CA PHE A 40 -8.75 -9.11 5.15
C PHE A 40 -10.12 -8.41 5.09
N MET A 41 -10.45 -7.81 3.95
CA MET A 41 -11.73 -7.13 3.78
C MET A 41 -12.93 -8.09 3.81
N ARG A 42 -12.79 -9.30 3.26
CA ARG A 42 -13.79 -10.37 3.38
C ARG A 42 -13.98 -10.81 4.82
N CYS A 43 -12.90 -11.16 5.52
CA CYS A 43 -12.94 -11.54 6.94
C CYS A 43 -13.66 -10.47 7.78
N ARG A 44 -13.28 -9.20 7.59
CA ARG A 44 -13.87 -8.07 8.30
C ARG A 44 -15.38 -7.92 8.02
N THR A 45 -15.80 -8.13 6.77
CA THR A 45 -17.20 -7.97 6.35
C THR A 45 -18.08 -9.11 6.84
N GLU A 46 -17.57 -10.35 6.80
CA GLU A 46 -18.29 -11.57 7.19
C GLU A 46 -18.39 -11.71 8.71
N LEU A 47 -17.26 -11.61 9.43
CA LEU A 47 -17.21 -11.88 10.87
C LEU A 47 -17.58 -10.67 11.72
N LYS A 48 -17.37 -9.45 11.21
CA LYS A 48 -17.61 -8.16 11.90
C LYS A 48 -16.94 -8.02 13.28
N ASP A 49 -15.98 -8.88 13.62
CA ASP A 49 -15.17 -8.82 14.82
C ASP A 49 -13.69 -8.67 14.43
N PRO A 50 -13.05 -7.52 14.73
CA PRO A 50 -11.67 -7.27 14.32
C PRO A 50 -10.66 -8.26 14.95
N ARG A 51 -10.97 -8.83 16.12
CA ARG A 51 -10.05 -9.73 16.85
C ARG A 51 -9.80 -11.04 16.11
N LYS A 52 -10.75 -11.47 15.29
CA LYS A 52 -10.66 -12.72 14.52
C LYS A 52 -9.88 -12.57 13.21
N CYS A 53 -9.70 -11.32 12.73
CA CYS A 53 -9.08 -11.03 11.45
C CYS A 53 -7.65 -10.46 11.59
N LEU A 54 -7.03 -10.63 12.76
CA LEU A 54 -5.70 -10.07 13.04
C LEU A 54 -4.60 -10.75 12.22
N THR A 55 -4.72 -12.05 11.98
CA THR A 55 -3.77 -12.82 11.16
C THR A 55 -3.72 -12.28 9.74
N GLU A 56 -4.88 -12.01 9.13
CA GLU A 56 -5.01 -11.41 7.81
C GLU A 56 -4.50 -9.97 7.79
N GLY A 57 -4.73 -9.22 8.88
CA GLY A 57 -4.16 -7.87 9.04
C GLY A 57 -2.63 -7.87 9.04
N LYS A 58 -1.99 -8.84 9.73
CA LYS A 58 -0.53 -8.99 9.72
C LYS A 58 0.01 -9.30 8.33
N GLU A 59 -0.69 -10.12 7.57
CA GLU A 59 -0.33 -10.43 6.16
C GLU A 59 -0.43 -9.20 5.25
N VAL A 60 -1.45 -8.34 5.46
CA VAL A 60 -1.57 -7.06 4.75
C VAL A 60 -0.37 -6.14 5.05
N THR A 61 -0.03 -5.98 6.33
CA THR A 61 1.11 -5.15 6.75
C THR A 61 2.42 -5.67 6.16
N LYS A 62 2.64 -6.99 6.20
CA LYS A 62 3.81 -7.63 5.59
C LYS A 62 3.90 -7.34 4.09
N CYS A 63 2.79 -7.45 3.36
CA CYS A 63 2.75 -7.15 1.93
C CYS A 63 3.11 -5.68 1.65
N ALA A 64 2.61 -4.76 2.47
CA ALA A 64 2.95 -3.34 2.36
C ALA A 64 4.46 -3.08 2.55
N PHE A 65 5.10 -3.70 3.56
CA PHE A 65 6.55 -3.59 3.74
C PHE A 65 7.34 -4.11 2.55
N GLU A 66 6.98 -5.28 2.03
CA GLU A 66 7.65 -5.86 0.87
C GLU A 66 7.49 -4.99 -0.37
N PHE A 67 6.30 -4.40 -0.57
CA PHE A 67 6.04 -3.47 -1.66
C PHE A 67 6.91 -2.21 -1.56
N PHE A 68 6.88 -1.49 -0.43
CA PHE A 68 7.66 -0.26 -0.27
C PHE A 68 9.17 -0.51 -0.26
N ARG A 69 9.64 -1.67 0.22
CA ARG A 69 11.05 -2.08 0.08
C ARG A 69 11.46 -2.24 -1.39
N LYS A 70 10.62 -2.85 -2.22
CA LYS A 70 10.87 -2.99 -3.68
C LYS A 70 10.88 -1.63 -4.39
N VAL A 71 9.91 -0.77 -4.10
CA VAL A 71 9.83 0.58 -4.66
C VAL A 71 11.08 1.39 -4.29
N LYS A 72 11.48 1.34 -3.01
CA LYS A 72 12.69 2.00 -2.52
C LYS A 72 13.96 1.47 -3.18
N GLY A 73 14.03 0.18 -3.50
CA GLY A 73 15.20 -0.42 -4.15
C GLY A 73 15.32 -0.11 -5.66
N ALA A 74 14.19 -0.01 -6.37
CA ALA A 74 14.19 0.12 -7.83
C ALA A 74 13.97 1.56 -8.34
N CYS A 75 13.03 2.30 -7.73
CA CYS A 75 12.47 3.54 -8.27
C CYS A 75 12.44 4.68 -7.25
N ASN A 76 13.41 4.72 -6.31
CA ASN A 76 13.42 5.67 -5.20
C ASN A 76 13.29 7.13 -5.63
N GLU A 77 14.06 7.55 -6.63
CA GLU A 77 14.14 8.95 -7.08
C GLU A 77 12.81 9.43 -7.65
N ALA A 78 12.28 8.72 -8.66
CA ALA A 78 10.99 9.04 -9.27
C ALA A 78 9.84 8.94 -8.26
N PHE A 79 9.89 7.97 -7.33
CA PHE A 79 8.91 7.85 -6.27
C PHE A 79 8.96 9.04 -5.31
N THR A 80 10.18 9.51 -4.97
CA THR A 80 10.39 10.63 -4.07
C THR A 80 9.88 11.94 -4.63
N GLU A 81 10.17 12.21 -5.90
CA GLU A 81 9.61 13.36 -6.60
C GLU A 81 8.07 13.32 -6.64
N HIS A 82 7.50 12.14 -6.87
CA HIS A 82 6.05 11.99 -6.95
C HIS A 82 5.34 12.22 -5.61
N TRP A 83 5.76 11.54 -4.53
CA TRP A 83 5.11 11.74 -3.24
C TRP A 83 5.37 13.14 -2.66
N THR A 84 6.52 13.75 -2.96
CA THR A 84 6.79 15.15 -2.57
C THR A 84 5.82 16.10 -3.26
N CYS A 85 5.57 15.92 -4.57
CA CYS A 85 4.56 16.70 -5.27
C CYS A 85 3.17 16.57 -4.64
N LEU A 86 2.76 15.33 -4.29
CA LEU A 86 1.48 15.09 -3.64
C LEU A 86 1.41 15.77 -2.27
N ASP A 87 2.48 15.72 -1.47
CA ASP A 87 2.54 16.35 -0.16
C ASP A 87 2.34 17.88 -0.25
N PHE A 88 2.98 18.53 -1.23
CA PHE A 88 2.81 19.97 -1.47
C PHE A 88 1.44 20.37 -2.01
N ASN A 89 0.75 19.47 -2.72
CA ASN A 89 -0.49 19.78 -3.43
C ASN A 89 -1.71 19.11 -2.78
N ASN A 90 -1.71 18.98 -1.46
CA ASN A 90 -2.83 18.41 -0.69
C ASN A 90 -3.28 17.02 -1.20
N GLN A 91 -2.32 16.24 -1.69
CA GLN A 91 -2.50 14.89 -2.23
C GLN A 91 -3.41 14.82 -3.47
N ASP A 92 -3.57 15.93 -4.20
CA ASP A 92 -4.31 15.95 -5.46
C ASP A 92 -3.46 15.41 -6.62
N TYR A 93 -3.83 14.23 -7.12
CA TYR A 93 -3.17 13.60 -8.27
C TYR A 93 -3.27 14.43 -9.56
N SER A 94 -4.28 15.30 -9.71
CA SER A 94 -4.48 16.08 -10.93
C SER A 94 -3.31 17.03 -11.20
N LEU A 95 -2.75 17.60 -10.14
CA LEU A 95 -1.60 18.52 -10.18
C LEU A 95 -0.26 17.77 -10.36
N CYS A 96 -0.22 16.49 -10.00
CA CYS A 96 1.00 15.67 -9.99
C CYS A 96 1.04 14.59 -11.09
N ARG A 97 0.26 14.71 -12.17
CA ARG A 97 0.24 13.70 -13.26
C ARG A 97 1.58 13.54 -13.98
N LYS A 98 2.40 14.59 -14.05
CA LYS A 98 3.74 14.53 -14.68
C LYS A 98 4.71 13.67 -13.87
N THR A 99 4.80 13.90 -12.57
CA THR A 99 5.64 13.10 -11.67
C THR A 99 5.10 11.67 -11.56
N GLN A 100 3.77 11.51 -11.60
CA GLN A 100 3.14 10.20 -11.67
C GLN A 100 3.55 9.39 -12.91
N ALA A 101 3.54 9.99 -14.10
CA ALA A 101 3.93 9.29 -15.33
C ALA A 101 5.39 8.80 -15.28
N THR A 102 6.28 9.61 -14.69
CA THR A 102 7.70 9.24 -14.47
C THR A 102 7.83 8.06 -13.53
N PHE A 103 7.09 8.08 -12.42
CA PHE A 103 7.05 6.96 -11.47
C PHE A 103 6.45 5.69 -12.10
N ASP A 104 5.30 5.80 -12.78
CA ASP A 104 4.62 4.69 -13.45
C ASP A 104 5.53 4.04 -14.52
N GLY A 105 6.30 4.86 -15.26
CA GLY A 105 7.30 4.39 -16.22
C GLY A 105 8.37 3.53 -15.56
N CYS A 106 8.99 4.03 -14.48
CA CYS A 106 10.01 3.28 -13.74
C CYS A 106 9.47 1.95 -13.19
N MET A 107 8.25 1.96 -12.63
CA MET A 107 7.61 0.75 -12.09
C MET A 107 7.35 -0.30 -13.17
N SER A 108 6.90 0.14 -14.35
CA SER A 108 6.69 -0.74 -15.49
C SER A 108 8.00 -1.32 -16.03
N GLU A 109 9.05 -0.50 -16.15
CA GLU A 109 10.33 -0.92 -16.71
C GLU A 109 11.14 -1.84 -15.78
N LYS A 110 11.22 -1.49 -14.50
CA LYS A 110 12.10 -2.21 -13.54
C LYS A 110 11.41 -3.32 -12.78
N LEU A 111 10.12 -3.17 -12.49
CA LEU A 111 9.37 -4.12 -11.66
C LEU A 111 8.27 -4.86 -12.42
N ASN A 112 8.08 -4.57 -13.72
CA ASN A 112 6.99 -5.11 -14.53
C ASN A 112 5.59 -4.88 -13.91
N MET A 113 5.45 -3.83 -13.10
CA MET A 113 4.20 -3.46 -12.44
C MET A 113 3.51 -2.39 -13.27
N LYS A 114 2.44 -2.77 -13.96
CA LYS A 114 1.62 -1.83 -14.71
C LYS A 114 0.55 -1.23 -13.82
N LYS A 115 0.34 0.07 -13.99
CA LYS A 115 -0.77 0.77 -13.37
C LYS A 115 -2.10 0.18 -13.88
N PRO A 116 -3.08 -0.05 -12.98
CA PRO A 116 -4.38 -0.54 -13.40
C PRO A 116 -5.13 0.49 -14.24
N ASP A 117 -5.82 0.01 -15.28
CA ASP A 117 -6.70 0.85 -16.09
C ASP A 117 -7.87 1.37 -15.25
N VAL A 118 -8.26 2.62 -15.49
CA VAL A 118 -9.46 3.20 -14.89
C VAL A 118 -10.66 2.49 -15.49
N LYS A 119 -11.34 1.65 -14.69
CA LYS A 119 -12.64 1.09 -15.06
C LYS A 119 -13.64 2.25 -15.12
N LYS A 120 -14.18 2.51 -16.32
CA LYS A 120 -15.29 3.42 -16.55
C LYS A 120 -16.58 2.87 -15.94
#